data_AF-A0A7W0P3Y9-F1
#
_entry.id   AF-A0A7W0P3Y9-F1
#
_cell.length_a   1.000
_cell.length_b   1.000
_cell.length_c   1.000
_cell.angle_alpha   90.00
_cell.angle_beta   90.00
_cell.angle_gamma   90.00
#
_symmetry.space_group_name_H-M   'P 1'
#
loop_
_entity.id
_entity.type
_entity.pdbx_description
1 polymer ?
#
loop_
_entity_poly.entity_id
_entity_poly.type
_entity_poly.pdbx_seq_one_letter_code
_entity_poly.pdbx_strand_id
1 'polypeptide(L)' 'MSRDIDWHVFDKAADVTASAVRGAMGSQGSQPASYVGEVFREIYSALREATDEMPSKDSNTGF' A
#
# COMPACT_ATOMS: atom_id res chain seq x y z
N MET A 1 -10.79 0.63 15.57
CA MET A 1 -10.03 -0.59 15.22
C MET A 1 -9.96 -0.80 13.71
N SER A 2 -11.03 -1.19 12.99
CA SER A 2 -10.96 -1.37 11.52
C SER A 2 -10.61 -0.07 10.77
N ARG A 3 -11.23 1.07 11.11
CA ARG A 3 -10.92 2.34 10.44
C ARG A 3 -9.49 2.86 10.67
N ASP A 4 -8.87 2.49 11.78
CA ASP A 4 -7.50 2.89 12.11
C ASP A 4 -6.48 2.03 11.34
N ILE A 5 -6.74 0.72 11.24
CA ILE A 5 -5.96 -0.22 10.41
C ILE A 5 -6.06 0.17 8.93
N ASP A 6 -7.28 0.46 8.47
CA ASP A 6 -7.53 0.93 7.11
C ASP A 6 -6.74 2.20 6.78
N TRP A 7 -6.68 3.14 7.75
CA TRP A 7 -5.88 4.36 7.61
C TRP A 7 -4.38 4.06 7.55
N HIS A 8 -3.87 3.15 8.37
CA HIS A 8 -2.46 2.76 8.36
C HIS A 8 -2.06 2.06 7.06
N VAL A 9 -2.92 1.19 6.52
CA VAL A 9 -2.70 0.52 5.24
C VAL A 9 -2.67 1.55 4.10
N PHE A 10 -3.59 2.51 4.11
CA PHE A 10 -3.62 3.60 3.14
C PHE A 10 -2.35 4.47 3.20
N ASP A 11 -1.98 4.94 4.38
CA ASP A 11 -0.81 5.79 4.60
C ASP A 11 0.48 5.08 4.14
N LYS A 12 0.62 3.79 4.49
CA LYS A 12 1.76 2.99 4.05
C LYS A 12 1.78 2.79 2.54
N ALA A 13 0.64 2.56 1.90
CA ALA A 13 0.55 2.44 0.45
C ALA A 13 0.99 3.72 -0.26
N ALA A 14 0.62 4.89 0.28
CA ALA A 14 1.03 6.20 -0.27
C ALA A 14 2.55 6.39 -0.21
N ASP A 15 3.18 6.07 0.93
CA ASP A 15 4.63 6.15 1.12
C ASP A 15 5.42 5.25 0.15
N VAL A 16 4.98 3.99 0.02
CA VAL A 16 5.63 3.02 -0.86
C VAL A 16 5.46 3.44 -2.33
N THR A 17 4.28 3.93 -2.69
CA THR A 17 4.01 4.45 -4.03
C THR A 17 4.93 5.63 -4.37
N ALA A 18 5.03 6.61 -3.47
CA ALA A 18 5.89 7.78 -3.66
C ALA A 18 7.36 7.38 -3.84
N SER A 19 7.80 6.33 -3.15
CA SER A 19 9.14 5.76 -3.30
C SER A 19 9.31 5.01 -4.62
N ALA A 20 8.31 4.24 -5.05
CA ALA A 20 8.35 3.43 -6.26
C ALA A 20 8.33 4.26 -7.55
N VAL A 21 7.59 5.37 -7.56
CA VAL A 21 7.48 6.25 -8.74
C VAL A 21 8.58 7.32 -8.78
N ARG A 22 9.49 7.34 -7.79
CA ARG A 22 10.61 8.28 -7.73
C ARG A 22 11.52 8.07 -8.95
N GLY A 23 11.65 9.10 -9.77
CA GLY A 23 12.46 9.06 -11.00
C GLY A 23 11.69 8.65 -12.26
N ALA A 24 10.44 8.19 -12.14
CA ALA A 24 9.55 7.90 -13.28
C ALA A 24 8.75 9.15 -13.73
N MET A 25 8.88 10.28 -13.03
CA MET A 25 8.09 11.49 -13.19
C MET A 25 9.00 12.73 -13.37
N GLY A 26 8.62 13.68 -14.25
CA GLY A 26 9.17 15.04 -14.29
C GLY A 26 10.11 15.41 -15.45
N SER A 27 10.28 14.56 -16.46
CA SER A 27 11.18 14.80 -17.62
C SER A 27 10.66 14.20 -18.94
N GLN A 28 11.39 14.43 -20.03
CA GLN A 28 11.10 13.84 -21.34
C GLN A 28 11.19 12.30 -21.26
N GLY A 29 10.11 11.60 -21.60
CA GLY A 29 9.99 10.14 -21.43
C GLY A 29 9.42 9.69 -20.06
N SER A 30 8.95 10.62 -19.24
CA SER A 30 8.23 10.29 -18.00
C SER A 30 6.91 9.59 -18.24
N GLN A 31 6.51 8.80 -17.25
CA GLN A 31 5.20 8.17 -17.23
C GLN A 31 4.09 9.22 -17.11
N PRO A 32 2.89 8.95 -17.64
CA PRO A 32 1.75 9.84 -17.47
C PRO A 32 1.34 9.93 -15.99
N ALA A 33 0.64 11.00 -15.60
CA ALA A 33 0.17 11.18 -14.21
C ALA A 33 -0.71 10.01 -13.71
N SER A 34 -1.44 9.34 -14.61
CA SER A 34 -2.26 8.17 -14.29
C SER A 34 -1.45 6.98 -13.75
N TYR A 35 -0.18 6.86 -14.15
CA TYR A 35 0.70 5.77 -13.73
C TYR A 35 0.86 5.70 -12.21
N VAL A 36 0.94 6.85 -11.53
CA VAL A 36 1.04 6.89 -10.06
C VAL A 36 -0.20 6.28 -9.41
N GLY A 37 -1.39 6.56 -9.97
CA GLY A 37 -2.65 6.00 -9.47
C GLY A 37 -2.81 4.51 -9.76
N GLU A 38 -2.16 3.99 -10.81
CA GLU A 38 -2.10 2.55 -11.09
C GLU A 38 -1.17 1.86 -10.07
N VAL A 39 0.04 2.38 -9.88
CA VAL A 39 1.01 1.86 -8.89
C VAL A 39 0.42 1.87 -7.47
N PHE A 40 -0.26 2.95 -7.10
CA PHE A 40 -0.95 3.04 -5.81
C PHE A 40 -2.00 1.94 -5.61
N ARG A 41 -2.84 1.70 -6.64
CA ARG A 41 -3.91 0.70 -6.56
C ARG A 41 -3.34 -0.70 -6.37
N GLU A 42 -2.30 -1.06 -7.12
CA GLU A 42 -1.65 -2.36 -6.99
C GLU A 42 -1.05 -2.57 -5.59
N ILE A 43 -0.32 -1.57 -5.07
CA ILE A 43 0.29 -1.65 -3.73
C ILE A 43 -0.78 -1.72 -2.65
N TYR A 44 -1.81 -0.88 -2.72
CA TYR A 44 -2.88 -0.85 -1.72
C TYR A 44 -3.66 -2.16 -1.66
N SER A 45 -3.99 -2.74 -2.82
CA SER A 45 -4.64 -4.06 -2.89
C SER A 45 -3.79 -5.14 -2.25
N ALA A 46 -2.48 -5.20 -2.57
CA ALA A 46 -1.57 -6.17 -1.98
C ALA A 46 -1.44 -6.03 -0.45
N LEU A 47 -1.38 -4.80 0.06
CA LEU A 47 -1.32 -4.56 1.51
C LEU A 47 -2.64 -4.91 2.22
N ARG A 48 -3.79 -4.70 1.55
CA ARG A 48 -5.09 -5.12 2.08
C ARG A 48 -5.20 -6.62 2.17
N GLU A 49 -4.88 -7.34 1.09
CA GLU A 49 -4.88 -8.80 1.07
C GLU A 49 -3.98 -9.38 2.18
N ALA A 50 -2.75 -8.86 2.31
CA ALA A 50 -1.83 -9.27 3.38
C ALA A 50 -2.39 -8.98 4.79
N THR A 51 -3.20 -7.93 4.94
CA THR A 51 -3.84 -7.60 6.22
C THR A 51 -5.00 -8.53 6.54
N ASP A 52 -5.76 -8.94 5.52
CA ASP A 52 -6.87 -9.89 5.67
C ASP A 52 -6.36 -11.31 5.97
N GLU A 53 -5.18 -11.67 5.45
CA GLU A 53 -4.51 -12.95 5.73
C GLU A 53 -3.74 -12.98 7.05
N MET A 54 -3.50 -11.82 7.68
CA MET A 54 -2.73 -11.76 8.92
C MET A 54 -3.48 -12.47 10.05
N PRO A 55 -2.87 -13.47 10.72
CA PRO A 55 -3.50 -14.13 11.84
C PRO A 55 -3.77 -13.13 12.96
N SER A 56 -4.94 -13.27 13.59
CA SER A 56 -5.31 -12.42 14.73
C SER A 56 -4.28 -12.58 15.85
N LYS A 57 -3.93 -11.47 16.51
CA LYS A 57 -2.96 -11.46 17.62
C LYS A 57 -3.34 -12.41 18.77
N ASP A 58 -4.62 -12.74 18.88
CA ASP A 58 -5.18 -13.67 19.88
C ASP A 58 -5.06 -15.16 19.50
N SER A 59 -4.62 -15.49 18.28
CA SER A 59 -4.51 -16.88 17.81
C SER A 59 -3.32 -17.66 18.42
N ASN A 60 -2.55 -17.05 19.31
CA ASN A 60 -1.37 -17.64 19.96
C ASN A 60 -1.53 -17.80 21.48
N THR A 61 -2.73 -18.13 21.97
CA THR A 61 -2.90 -18.67 23.33
C THR A 61 -2.72 -20.20 23.30
N GLY A 62 -1.49 -20.63 23.00
CA GLY A 62 -1.04 -22.00 23.16
C GLY A 62 -0.13 -22.11 24.38
N PHE A 63 -0.73 -22.05 25.58
CA PHE A 63 -0.19 -22.57 26.83
C PHE A 63 -1.32 -23.32 27.56
#